data_AF-A0A1W9TRP8-F1
#
_entry.id   AF-A0A1W9TRP8-F1
#
_cell.length_a   1.000
_cell.length_b   1.000
_cell.length_c   1.000
_cell.angle_alpha   90.00
_cell.angle_beta   90.00
_cell.angle_gamma   90.00
#
_symmetry.space_group_name_H-M   'P 1'
#
loop_
_entity.id
_entity.type
_entity.pdbx_description
1 polymer ?
#
loop_
_entity_poly.entity_id
_entity_poly.type
_entity_poly.pdbx_seq_one_letter_code
_entity_poly.pdbx_strand_id
1 'polypeptide(L)' 'MYWDVTIVKPKLKYEIYIEIEDGRKGIFDMKPYLNKGVFKELQDVHYFNQVGMKLVNEP' A
#
# COMPACT_ATOMS: atom_id res chain seq x y z
N MET A 1 -17.92 -5.15 -0.42
CA MET A 1 -17.95 -3.75 0.05
C MET A 1 -17.28 -2.93 -1.04
N TYR A 2 -17.80 -1.76 -1.43
CA TYR A 2 -17.29 -0.92 -2.55
C TYR A 2 -15.92 -0.24 -2.27
N TRP A 3 -14.97 -0.99 -1.70
CA TRP A 3 -13.60 -0.54 -1.44
C TRP A 3 -12.60 -1.48 -2.12
N ASP A 4 -12.98 -2.08 -3.24
CA ASP A 4 -12.06 -2.89 -4.01
C ASP A 4 -10.96 -1.97 -4.51
N VAL A 5 -9.81 -2.08 -3.84
CA VAL A 5 -8.59 -1.42 -4.25
C VAL A 5 -8.20 -2.07 -5.57
N THR A 6 -8.01 -1.25 -6.60
CA THR A 6 -7.68 -1.72 -7.95
C THR A 6 -6.20 -1.55 -8.24
N ILE A 7 -5.52 -0.61 -7.58
CA ILE A 7 -4.08 -0.40 -7.72
C ILE A 7 -3.46 -0.01 -6.38
N VAL A 8 -2.36 -0.67 -6.02
CA VAL A 8 -1.46 -0.27 -4.93
C VAL A 8 -0.05 -0.20 -5.50
N LYS A 9 0.61 0.96 -5.40
CA LYS A 9 1.99 1.16 -5.85
C LYS A 9 2.81 1.90 -4.78
N PRO A 10 3.99 1.39 -4.40
CA PRO A 10 4.87 2.10 -3.50
C PRO A 10 5.53 3.25 -4.26
N LYS A 11 5.77 4.34 -3.54
CA LYS A 11 6.44 5.54 -4.02
C LYS A 11 7.58 5.91 -3.08
N LEU A 12 8.46 6.79 -3.56
CA LEU A 12 9.52 7.37 -2.75
C LEU A 12 8.96 7.99 -1.47
N LYS A 13 9.80 8.09 -0.43
CA LYS A 13 9.45 8.70 0.87
C LYS A 13 8.34 7.96 1.65
N TYR A 14 8.22 6.64 1.46
CA TYR A 14 7.23 5.79 2.13
C TYR A 14 5.78 6.22 1.86
N GLU A 15 5.52 6.60 0.62
CA GLU A 15 4.17 6.91 0.15
C GLU A 15 3.60 5.71 -0.61
N ILE A 16 2.28 5.51 -0.52
CA ILE A 16 1.57 4.51 -1.31
C ILE A 16 0.55 5.24 -2.17
N TYR A 17 0.63 5.03 -3.48
CA TYR A 17 -0.45 5.42 -4.39
C TYR A 17 -1.52 4.33 -4.38
N ILE A 18 -2.76 4.76 -4.20
CA ILE A 18 -3.93 3.90 -4.16
C ILE A 18 -4.94 4.38 -5.19
N GLU A 19 -5.48 3.46 -5.96
CA GLU A 19 -6.69 3.63 -6.76
C GLU A 19 -7.71 2.59 -6.34
N ILE A 20 -8.96 2.99 -6.23
CA ILE A 20 -10.07 2.10 -5.92
C ILE A 20 -11.06 2.05 -7.09
N GLU A 21 -11.96 1.07 -7.08
CA GLU A 21 -12.85 0.74 -8.20
C GLU A 21 -13.67 1.92 -8.72
N ASP A 22 -14.10 2.82 -7.84
CA ASP A 22 -14.88 4.01 -8.23
C ASP A 22 -14.04 5.14 -8.87
N GLY A 23 -12.76 4.89 -9.13
CA GLY A 23 -11.84 5.82 -9.76
C GLY A 23 -11.24 6.86 -8.80
N ARG A 24 -11.58 6.86 -7.50
CA ARG A 24 -10.89 7.68 -6.52
C ARG A 24 -9.43 7.23 -6.38
N LYS A 25 -8.55 8.24 -6.31
CA LYS A 25 -7.10 8.08 -6.27
C LYS A 25 -6.55 8.88 -5.10
N GLY A 26 -5.52 8.37 -4.45
CA GLY A 26 -4.93 9.02 -3.29
C GLY A 26 -3.46 8.66 -3.06
N ILE A 27 -2.78 9.51 -2.31
CA ILE A 27 -1.46 9.23 -1.76
C ILE A 27 -1.65 9.03 -0.26
N PHE A 28 -1.20 7.88 0.24
CA PHE A 28 -1.18 7.55 1.65
C PHE A 28 0.25 7.62 2.18
N ASP A 29 0.47 8.49 3.18
CA ASP A 29 1.77 8.65 3.83
C ASP A 29 1.92 7.61 4.95
N MET A 30 2.89 6.70 4.81
CA MET A 30 3.13 5.63 5.79
C MET A 30 4.02 6.08 6.97
N LYS A 31 4.73 7.20 6.89
CA LYS A 31 5.67 7.64 7.95
C LYS A 31 5.06 7.66 9.36
N PRO A 32 3.81 8.10 9.58
CA PRO A 32 3.20 8.09 10.92
C PRO A 32 2.97 6.69 11.51
N TYR A 33 3.07 5.65 10.68
CA TYR A 33 2.77 4.26 11.04
C TYR A 33 4.02 3.39 11.12
N LEU A 34 5.13 3.76 10.47
CA LEU A 34 6.35 2.95 10.40
C LEU A 34 6.91 2.53 11.77
N ASN A 35 6.66 3.29 12.84
CA ASN A 35 7.15 2.94 14.18
C ASN A 35 6.14 2.11 15.01
N LYS A 36 4.98 1.76 14.45
CA LYS A 36 3.86 1.16 15.16
C LYS A 36 3.73 -0.33 14.81
N GLY A 37 3.92 -1.19 15.81
CA GLY A 37 3.57 -2.62 15.74
C GLY A 37 4.10 -3.31 14.49
N VAL A 38 3.20 -3.97 13.76
CA VAL A 38 3.48 -4.77 12.55
C VAL A 38 4.08 -3.96 11.40
N PHE A 39 3.95 -2.63 11.39
CA PHE A 39 4.45 -1.80 10.30
C PHE A 39 5.95 -1.46 10.41
N LYS A 40 6.64 -1.91 11.47
CA LYS A 40 8.08 -1.70 11.62
C LYS A 40 8.91 -2.31 10.49
N GLU A 41 8.47 -3.43 9.92
CA GLU A 41 9.17 -4.08 8.81
C GLU A 41 9.17 -3.22 7.54
N LEU A 42 8.17 -2.36 7.37
CA LEU A 42 8.08 -1.42 6.24
C LEU A 42 9.10 -0.28 6.33
N GLN A 43 9.90 -0.18 7.40
CA GLN A 43 11.07 0.71 7.44
C GLN A 43 12.21 0.24 6.55
N ASP A 44 12.26 -1.06 6.22
CA ASP A 44 13.15 -1.54 5.18
C ASP A 44 12.59 -1.11 3.82
N VAL A 45 13.32 -0.25 3.11
CA VAL A 45 12.89 0.29 1.81
C VAL A 45 12.77 -0.80 0.74
N HIS A 46 13.60 -1.85 0.80
CA HIS A 46 13.50 -2.98 -0.14
C HIS A 46 12.23 -3.78 0.11
N TYR A 47 11.90 -4.01 1.38
CA TYR A 47 10.64 -4.65 1.76
C TYR A 47 9.42 -3.78 1.43
N PHE A 48 9.49 -2.47 1.72
CA PHE A 48 8.44 -1.51 1.37
C PHE A 48 8.13 -1.47 -0.12
N ASN A 49 9.15 -1.56 -0.97
CA ASN A 49 8.97 -1.57 -2.42
C ASN A 49 8.30 -2.85 -2.95
N GLN A 50 8.07 -3.86 -2.11
CA GLN A 50 7.28 -5.05 -2.44
C GLN A 50 5.78 -4.87 -2.16
N VAL A 51 5.38 -3.76 -1.55
CA VAL A 51 3.96 -3.44 -1.32
C VAL A 51 3.24 -3.41 -2.66
N GLY A 52 2.19 -4.21 -2.78
CA GLY A 52 1.40 -4.34 -3.98
C GLY A 52 0.22 -5.25 -3.71
N MET A 53 -0.73 -5.29 -4.63
CA MET A 53 -1.83 -6.23 -4.50
C MET A 53 -1.40 -7.62 -4.92
N LYS A 54 -1.59 -8.58 -4.03
CA LYS A 54 -1.52 -9.99 -4.39
C LYS A 54 -2.91 -10.36 -4.91
N LEU A 55 -3.03 -10.54 -6.23
CA LEU A 55 -4.23 -11.17 -6.79
C LEU A 55 -4.30 -12.58 -6.19
N VAL A 56 -5.24 -12.79 -5.28
CA VAL A 56 -5.59 -14.13 -4.82
C VAL A 56 -6.48 -14.69 -5.91
N ASN A 57 -5.91 -15.48 -6.82
CA ASN A 57 -6.72 -16.36 -7.66
C ASN A 57 -7.19 -17.47 -6.71
N GLU A 58 -8.40 -17.33 -6.17
CA GLU A 58 -9.07 -18.47 -5.56
C GLU A 58 -9.39 -19.50 -6.66
N PRO A 59 -9.09 -20.79 -6.46
CA PRO A 59 -9.36 -21.84 -7.45
C PRO A 59 -10.85 -22.08 -7.68
#